data_AF-A0AAN9G0D0-F1
#
_entry.id   AF-A0AAN9G0D0-F1
#
_cell.length_a   1.000
_cell.length_b   1.000
_cell.length_c   1.000
_cell.angle_alpha   90.00
_cell.angle_beta   90.00
_cell.angle_gamma   90.00
#
_symmetry.space_group_name_H-M   'P 1'
#
loop_
_entity.id
_entity.type
_entity.pdbx_description
1 polymer ?
#
loop_
_entity_poly.entity_id
_entity_poly.type
_entity_poly.pdbx_seq_one_letter_code
_entity_poly.pdbx_strand_id
1 'polypeptide(L)'
;MADLMESLDQSKWQKVDVSKKQAGYTEFQVMRQHKKLSPTSYRYVIQTDADEDPKGVVVEFTEKEKDPLKDIGTAELLLKEGQVVGIDLDGDCCELK
;
A
#
# COMPACT_ATOMS: atom_id res chain seq x y z
N MET A 1 17.63 -0.86 2.16
CA MET A 1 16.22 -0.43 2.10
C MET A 1 15.80 -0.62 0.66
N ALA A 2 14.80 -1.49 0.40
CA ALA A 2 14.24 -1.62 -0.94
C ALA A 2 13.26 -0.46 -1.13
N ASP A 3 13.39 0.28 -2.23
CA ASP A 3 12.50 1.40 -2.52
C ASP A 3 11.09 0.84 -2.76
N LEU A 4 10.06 1.50 -2.22
CA LEU A 4 8.65 1.11 -2.44
C LEU A 4 8.36 0.99 -3.94
N MET A 5 8.86 1.96 -4.72
CA MET A 5 8.75 2.01 -6.17
C MET A 5 9.52 0.89 -6.91
N GLU A 6 10.47 0.20 -6.28
CA GLU A 6 11.11 -0.99 -6.86
C GLU A 6 10.26 -2.25 -6.71
N SER A 7 9.21 -2.17 -5.88
CA SER A 7 8.27 -3.26 -5.62
C SER A 7 6.89 -3.02 -6.24
N LEU A 8 6.69 -1.83 -6.83
CA LEU A 8 5.48 -1.42 -7.53
C LEU A 8 5.75 -1.24 -9.02
N ASP A 9 4.76 -1.55 -9.84
CA ASP A 9 4.85 -1.37 -11.30
C ASP A 9 4.92 0.14 -11.62
N GLN A 10 6.07 0.62 -12.09
CA GLN A 10 6.31 2.05 -12.36
C GLN A 10 5.50 2.59 -13.57
N SER A 11 4.91 1.71 -14.38
CA SER A 11 4.01 2.12 -15.45
C SER A 11 2.64 2.49 -14.89
N LYS A 12 2.22 1.85 -13.80
CA LYS A 12 0.95 2.07 -13.12
C LYS A 12 1.05 3.00 -11.91
N TRP A 13 2.12 2.90 -11.15
CA TRP A 13 2.38 3.73 -9.98
C TRP A 13 3.27 4.92 -10.34
N GLN A 14 3.07 6.03 -9.66
CA GLN A 14 3.95 7.20 -9.71
C GLN A 14 4.31 7.63 -8.29
N LYS A 15 5.57 8.04 -8.11
CA LYS A 15 5.93 8.81 -6.92
C LYS A 15 5.24 10.16 -6.99
N VAL A 16 4.50 10.49 -5.94
CA VAL A 16 3.91 11.81 -5.76
C VAL A 16 4.64 12.50 -4.61
N ASP A 17 4.71 13.83 -4.70
CA ASP A 17 5.23 14.61 -3.60
C ASP A 17 4.21 14.58 -2.46
N VAL A 18 4.65 14.40 -1.21
CA VAL A 18 3.76 14.44 -0.04
C VAL A 18 2.93 15.72 0.03
N SER A 19 3.44 16.82 -0.53
CA SER A 19 2.74 18.11 -0.62
C SER A 19 1.55 18.08 -1.61
N LYS A 20 1.55 17.11 -2.51
CA LYS A 20 0.53 16.88 -3.56
C LYS A 20 -0.30 15.62 -3.31
N LYS A 21 -0.10 14.93 -2.17
CA LYS A 21 -0.86 13.73 -1.81
C LYS A 21 -2.35 14.03 -1.85
N GLN A 22 -3.14 13.14 -2.47
CA GLN A 22 -4.60 13.30 -2.46
C GLN A 22 -5.12 13.31 -1.02
N ALA A 23 -6.17 14.07 -0.74
CA ALA A 23 -6.79 14.03 0.58
C ALA A 23 -7.42 12.65 0.82
N GLY A 24 -7.24 12.09 2.03
CA GLY A 24 -7.84 10.79 2.42
C GLY A 24 -6.86 9.67 2.73
N TYR A 25 -5.55 9.94 2.81
CA TYR A 25 -4.61 9.00 3.43
C TYR A 25 -4.95 8.83 4.89
N THR A 26 -5.01 7.58 5.31
CA THR A 26 -5.19 7.20 6.69
C THR A 26 -4.03 6.29 7.07
N GLU A 27 -3.44 6.54 8.24
CA GLU A 27 -2.43 5.64 8.80
C GLU A 27 -3.11 4.33 9.21
N PHE A 28 -2.60 3.23 8.68
CA PHE A 28 -3.04 1.91 9.07
C PHE A 28 -1.86 1.07 9.53
N GLN A 29 -2.10 0.26 10.54
CA GLN A 29 -1.22 -0.83 10.91
C GLN A 29 -1.36 -1.95 9.88
N VAL A 30 -0.27 -2.28 9.20
CA VAL A 30 -0.23 -3.38 8.25
C VAL A 30 0.09 -4.66 9.02
N MET A 31 -0.87 -5.57 9.06
CA MET A 31 -0.67 -6.87 9.68
C MET A 31 0.31 -7.69 8.84
N ARG A 32 1.12 -8.51 9.52
CA ARG A 32 2.01 -9.48 8.85
C ARG A 32 1.26 -10.49 7.96
N GLN A 33 -0.06 -10.61 8.14
CA GLN A 33 -0.92 -11.44 7.31
C GLN A 33 -1.17 -10.76 5.96
N HIS A 34 -0.42 -11.21 4.96
CA HIS A 34 -0.66 -10.90 3.56
C HIS A 34 -0.90 -12.19 2.78
N LYS A 35 -1.73 -12.11 1.74
CA LYS A 35 -2.05 -13.22 0.86
C LYS A 35 -1.77 -12.81 -0.58
N LYS A 36 -0.86 -13.51 -1.24
CA LYS A 36 -0.64 -13.37 -2.68
C LYS A 36 -1.90 -13.80 -3.42
N LEU A 37 -2.54 -12.87 -4.13
CA LEU A 37 -3.68 -13.16 -5.00
C LEU A 37 -3.21 -13.49 -6.41
N SER A 38 -2.17 -12.79 -6.87
CA SER A 38 -1.60 -12.93 -8.21
C SER A 38 -0.10 -12.62 -8.17
N PRO A 39 0.66 -12.89 -9.25
CA PRO A 39 2.08 -12.53 -9.32
C PRO A 39 2.34 -11.04 -9.13
N THR A 40 1.34 -10.19 -9.37
CA THR A 40 1.38 -8.72 -9.33
C THR A 40 0.32 -8.12 -8.39
N SER A 41 -0.30 -8.93 -7.52
CA SER A 41 -1.34 -8.44 -6.60
C SER A 41 -1.31 -9.20 -5.28
N TYR A 42 -1.37 -8.44 -4.19
CA TYR A 42 -1.29 -8.92 -2.82
C TYR A 42 -2.43 -8.34 -1.99
N ARG A 43 -3.08 -9.18 -1.19
CA ARG A 43 -4.09 -8.76 -0.23
C ARG A 43 -3.43 -8.62 1.13
N TYR A 44 -3.57 -7.45 1.74
CA TYR A 44 -3.08 -7.15 3.08
C TYR A 44 -4.26 -7.03 4.03
N VAL A 45 -4.01 -7.34 5.29
CA VAL A 45 -4.92 -7.01 6.36
C VAL A 45 -4.37 -5.77 7.05
N ILE A 46 -5.19 -4.73 7.11
CA ILE A 46 -4.82 -3.46 7.70
C ILE A 46 -5.81 -3.12 8.82
N GLN A 47 -5.36 -2.35 9.80
CA GLN A 47 -6.18 -1.98 10.94
C GLN A 47 -5.86 -0.53 11.32
N THR A 48 -6.86 0.31 11.47
CA THR A 48 -6.66 1.74 11.82
C THR A 48 -6.29 1.88 13.30
N ASP A 49 -6.97 1.12 14.15
CA ASP A 49 -6.78 1.12 15.59
C ASP A 49 -7.12 -0.27 16.15
N ALA A 50 -6.59 -0.62 17.32
CA ALA A 50 -6.80 -1.92 17.96
C ALA A 50 -8.29 -2.22 18.21
N ASP A 51 -9.11 -1.18 18.38
CA ASP A 51 -10.56 -1.27 18.57
C ASP A 51 -11.37 -1.34 17.25
N GLU A 52 -10.77 -1.07 16.09
CA GLU A 52 -11.44 -1.21 14.78
C GLU A 52 -11.24 -2.61 14.20
N ASP A 53 -12.28 -3.12 13.51
CA ASP A 53 -12.18 -4.39 12.79
C ASP A 53 -11.10 -4.34 11.70
N PRO A 54 -10.23 -5.37 11.61
CA PRO A 54 -9.23 -5.45 10.56
C PRO A 54 -9.89 -5.51 9.18
N LYS A 55 -9.47 -4.64 8.28
CA LYS A 55 -9.96 -4.53 6.90
C LYS A 55 -8.99 -5.19 5.95
N GLY A 56 -9.51 -6.03 5.06
CA GLY A 56 -8.70 -6.65 4.01
C GLY A 56 -8.66 -5.75 2.78
N VAL A 57 -7.48 -5.23 2.43
CA VAL A 57 -7.27 -4.38 1.26
C VAL A 57 -6.40 -5.08 0.23
N VAL A 58 -6.54 -4.70 -1.04
CA VAL A 58 -5.76 -5.29 -2.13
C VAL A 58 -4.86 -4.22 -2.73
N VAL A 59 -3.56 -4.51 -2.77
CA VAL A 59 -2.59 -3.77 -3.56
C VAL A 59 -2.42 -4.52 -4.88
N GLU A 60 -2.74 -3.84 -5.97
CA GLU A 60 -2.58 -4.35 -7.32
C GLU A 60 -1.44 -3.63 -8.04
N PHE A 61 -1.00 -4.20 -9.15
CA PHE A 61 0.10 -3.66 -9.96
C PHE A 61 1.41 -3.58 -9.16
N THR A 62 1.69 -4.60 -8.35
CA THR A 62 3.02 -4.79 -7.76
C THR A 62 3.94 -5.40 -8.81
N GLU A 63 5.25 -5.17 -8.66
CA GLU A 63 6.24 -5.88 -9.44
C GLU A 63 6.11 -7.40 -9.21
N LYS A 64 6.47 -8.17 -10.24
CA LYS A 64 6.26 -9.62 -10.24
C LYS A 64 7.02 -10.27 -9.09
N GLU A 65 6.26 -10.93 -8.20
CA GLU A 65 6.75 -11.61 -7.00
C GLU A 65 7.44 -10.68 -5.98
N LYS A 66 7.22 -9.37 -6.09
CA LYS A 66 7.65 -8.39 -5.12
C LYS A 66 6.47 -7.97 -4.26
N ASP A 67 6.68 -8.03 -2.96
CA ASP A 67 5.71 -7.64 -1.96
C ASP A 67 6.12 -6.28 -1.38
N PRO A 68 5.43 -5.19 -1.76
CA PRO A 68 5.81 -3.82 -1.39
C PRO A 68 5.63 -3.51 0.09
N LEU A 69 4.73 -4.22 0.77
CA LEU A 69 4.41 -3.99 2.19
C LEU A 69 4.91 -5.13 3.08
N LYS A 70 5.80 -5.97 2.56
CA LYS A 70 6.43 -7.04 3.33
C LYS A 70 7.32 -6.44 4.40
N ASP A 71 7.10 -6.85 5.64
CA ASP A 71 7.80 -6.34 6.82
C ASP A 71 7.54 -4.85 7.14
N ILE A 72 6.50 -4.25 6.52
CA ILE A 72 6.01 -2.93 6.91
C ILE A 72 5.06 -3.08 8.10
N GLY A 73 5.31 -2.32 9.18
CA GLY A 73 4.46 -2.33 10.37
C GLY A 73 3.29 -1.36 10.28
N THR A 74 3.53 -0.16 9.75
CA THR A 74 2.55 0.91 9.59
C THR A 74 2.76 1.58 8.24
N ALA A 75 1.67 1.92 7.57
CA ALA A 75 1.69 2.62 6.29
C ALA A 75 0.48 3.55 6.20
N GLU A 76 0.68 4.74 5.62
CA GLU A 76 -0.42 5.61 5.24
C GLU A 76 -0.98 5.12 3.89
N LEU A 77 -2.23 4.65 3.88
CA LEU A 77 -2.85 4.11 2.67
C LEU A 77 -4.04 4.97 2.26
N LEU A 78 -4.15 5.22 0.95
CA LEU A 78 -5.33 5.77 0.33
C LEU A 78 -6.17 4.63 -0.24
N LEU A 79 -7.37 4.46 0.31
CA LEU A 79 -8.28 3.38 -0.07
C LEU A 79 -9.42 3.92 -0.93
N LYS A 80 -9.72 3.22 -2.03
CA LYS A 80 -10.87 3.50 -2.88
C LYS A 80 -11.58 2.19 -3.18
N GLU A 81 -12.83 2.09 -2.74
CA GLU A 81 -13.66 0.89 -2.97
C GLU A 81 -13.02 -0.44 -2.52
N GLY A 82 -12.16 -0.40 -1.49
CA GLY A 82 -11.45 -1.57 -0.95
C GLY A 82 -10.11 -1.91 -1.64
N GLN A 83 -9.72 -1.13 -2.65
CA GLN A 83 -8.42 -1.20 -3.31
C GLN A 83 -7.48 -0.11 -2.79
N VAL A 84 -6.20 -0.44 -2.69
CA VAL A 84 -5.14 0.53 -2.34
C VAL A 84 -4.76 1.28 -3.60
N VAL A 85 -5.06 2.59 -3.62
CA VAL A 85 -4.75 3.48 -4.74
C VAL A 85 -3.61 4.45 -4.44
N GLY A 86 -3.20 4.54 -3.18
CA GLY A 86 -2.06 5.32 -2.72
C GLY A 86 -1.40 4.67 -1.51
N ILE A 87 -0.09 4.75 -1.44
CA ILE A 87 0.75 4.19 -0.38
C ILE A 87 1.79 5.24 -0.02
N ASP A 88 1.88 5.61 1.25
CA ASP A 88 2.93 6.46 1.78
C ASP A 88 3.67 5.71 2.90
N LEU A 89 4.98 5.58 2.70
CA LEU A 89 5.90 4.97 3.65
C LEU A 89 6.95 6.00 4.05
N ASP A 90 6.68 6.71 5.15
CA ASP A 90 7.63 7.69 5.74
C ASP A 90 8.07 8.76 4.73
N GLY A 91 7.15 9.22 3.89
CA GLY A 91 7.40 10.24 2.86
C GLY A 91 7.78 9.71 1.48
N ASP A 92 7.92 8.39 1.29
CA ASP A 92 7.94 7.79 -0.05
C ASP A 92 6.50 7.50 -0.50
N CYS A 93 5.84 8.56 -1.00
CA CYS A 93 4.44 8.50 -1.43
C CYS A 93 4.33 8.02 -2.88
N CYS A 94 3.55 6.97 -3.11
CA CYS A 94 3.25 6.40 -4.41
C CYS A 94 1.73 6.34 -4.62
N GLU A 95 1.25 6.83 -5.78
CA GLU A 95 -0.15 6.77 -6.18
C GLU A 95 -0.31 6.03 -7.50
N LEU A 96 -1.46 5.38 -7.70
CA LEU A 96 -1.85 4.87 -9.02
C LEU A 96 -2.14 6.04 -9.98
N LYS A 97 -1.63 5.92 -11.20
CA LYS A 97 -1.87 6.84 -12.33
C LYS A 97 -3.25 6.66 -12.94
#